data_AF-A0A2M8ZA56-F1
#
_entry.id   AF-A0A2M8ZA56-F1
#
_cell.length_a   1.000
_cell.length_b   1.000
_cell.length_c   1.000
_cell.angle_alpha   90.00
_cell.angle_beta   90.00
_cell.angle_gamma   90.00
#
_symmetry.space_group_name_H-M   'P 1'
#
loop_
_entity.id
_entity.type
_entity.pdbx_description
1 polymer ?
#
loop_
_entity_poly.entity_id
_entity_poly.type
_entity_poly.pdbx_seq_one_letter_code
_entity_poly.pdbx_strand_id
1 'polypeptide(L)'
;MDEKTLESAMSIIMNAGDARLLCKEALTAIADQDFILANEKMKDAQKKITEAHRIQTDAIQGETRGEKTEYSLIFAHAQDTLMTIYSEINIAKQMIKIFESWEKRLKRLENQE
;
A
#
# COMPACT_ATOMS: atom_id res chain seq x y z
N MET A 1 15.85 -21.85 9.00
CA MET A 1 15.40 -20.52 8.54
C MET A 1 16.62 -19.63 8.50
N ASP A 2 17.01 -19.22 7.31
CA ASP A 2 18.08 -18.25 7.10
C ASP A 2 17.70 -16.93 7.82
N GLU A 3 18.62 -16.39 8.62
CA GLU A 3 18.44 -15.16 9.41
C GLU A 3 18.04 -14.00 8.50
N LYS A 4 18.64 -13.93 7.31
CA LYS A 4 18.34 -12.94 6.27
C LYS A 4 16.89 -13.04 5.75
N THR A 5 16.35 -14.24 5.61
CA THR A 5 14.95 -14.45 5.18
C THR A 5 13.97 -13.97 6.26
N LEU A 6 14.29 -14.20 7.54
CA LEU A 6 13.48 -13.70 8.65
C LEU A 6 13.50 -12.16 8.71
N GLU A 7 14.67 -11.54 8.60
CA GLU A 7 14.82 -10.08 8.59
C GLU A 7 14.03 -9.46 7.42
N SER A 8 14.13 -10.05 6.24
CA SER A 8 13.37 -9.61 5.05
C SER A 8 11.87 -9.73 5.26
N ALA A 9 11.39 -10.85 5.83
CA ALA A 9 9.98 -11.04 6.15
C ALA A 9 9.47 -9.98 7.13
N MET A 10 10.22 -9.73 8.21
CA MET A 10 9.86 -8.73 9.23
C MET A 10 9.84 -7.31 8.65
N SER A 11 10.81 -6.97 7.80
CA SER A 11 10.87 -5.67 7.14
C SER A 11 9.68 -5.45 6.19
N ILE A 12 9.29 -6.49 5.43
CA ILE A 12 8.09 -6.46 4.59
C ILE A 12 6.84 -6.25 5.45
N ILE A 13 6.66 -7.04 6.51
CA ILE A 13 5.49 -6.97 7.40
C ILE A 13 5.38 -5.58 8.03
N MET A 14 6.48 -5.01 8.52
CA MET A 14 6.49 -3.70 9.16
C MET A 14 6.12 -2.58 8.17
N ASN A 15 6.78 -2.53 7.01
CA ASN A 15 6.52 -1.52 6.00
C ASN A 15 5.10 -1.65 5.39
N ALA A 16 4.63 -2.87 5.16
CA ALA A 16 3.27 -3.10 4.70
C ALA A 16 2.25 -2.70 5.77
N GLY A 17 2.50 -3.02 7.05
CA GLY A 17 1.66 -2.62 8.18
C GLY A 17 1.52 -1.10 8.31
N ASP A 18 2.64 -0.37 8.24
CA ASP A 18 2.65 1.10 8.21
C ASP A 18 1.84 1.64 7.02
N ALA A 19 2.04 1.07 5.83
CA ALA A 19 1.32 1.47 4.63
C ALA A 19 -0.19 1.26 4.78
N ARG A 20 -0.62 0.19 5.46
CA ARG A 20 -2.03 -0.08 5.73
C ARG A 20 -2.65 0.93 6.69
N LEU A 21 -1.91 1.33 7.74
CA LEU A 21 -2.38 2.37 8.66
C LEU A 21 -2.60 3.69 7.90
N LEU A 22 -1.62 4.12 7.11
CA LEU A 22 -1.71 5.33 6.29
C LEU A 22 -2.84 5.23 5.24
N CYS A 23 -3.07 4.06 4.65
CA CYS A 23 -4.19 3.83 3.75
C CYS A 23 -5.55 4.01 4.46
N LYS A 24 -5.69 3.50 5.69
CA LYS A 24 -6.91 3.69 6.50
C LYS A 24 -7.12 5.15 6.89
N GLU A 25 -6.06 5.87 7.24
CA GLU A 25 -6.12 7.32 7.50
C GLU A 25 -6.57 8.07 6.24
N ALA A 26 -6.04 7.72 5.07
CA ALA A 26 -6.48 8.30 3.80
C ALA A 26 -7.96 8.03 3.51
N LEU A 27 -8.44 6.80 3.73
CA LEU A 27 -9.87 6.46 3.57
C LEU A 27 -10.77 7.23 4.53
N THR A 28 -10.32 7.47 5.76
CA THR A 28 -11.05 8.29 6.74
C THR A 28 -11.11 9.74 6.27
N ALA A 29 -10.00 10.29 5.80
CA ALA A 29 -9.96 11.64 5.23
C ALA A 29 -10.86 11.80 3.99
N ILE A 30 -11.00 10.76 3.14
CA ILE A 30 -11.99 10.75 2.04
C ILE A 30 -13.42 10.87 2.58
N ALA A 31 -13.75 10.14 3.65
CA ALA A 31 -15.07 10.18 4.25
C ALA A 31 -15.41 11.57 4.84
N ASP A 32 -14.40 12.25 5.37
CA ASP A 32 -14.49 13.62 5.89
C ASP A 32 -14.36 14.71 4.81
N GLN A 33 -14.29 14.32 3.52
CA GLN A 33 -14.07 15.19 2.36
C GLN A 33 -12.76 16.02 2.41
N ASP A 34 -11.79 15.64 3.26
CA ASP A 34 -10.45 16.22 3.29
C ASP A 34 -9.54 15.53 2.26
N PHE A 35 -9.72 15.91 1.01
CA PHE A 35 -8.93 15.35 -0.09
C PHE A 35 -7.45 15.73 -0.04
N ILE A 36 -7.08 16.82 0.65
CA ILE A 36 -5.68 17.22 0.78
C ILE A 36 -4.97 16.21 1.68
N LEU A 37 -5.53 15.97 2.87
CA LEU A 37 -4.99 14.99 3.80
C LEU A 37 -5.03 13.58 3.21
N ALA A 38 -6.12 13.21 2.51
CA ALA A 38 -6.22 11.90 1.86
C ALA A 38 -5.07 11.66 0.86
N ASN A 39 -4.75 12.66 0.02
CA ASN A 39 -3.64 12.56 -0.94
C ASN A 39 -2.28 12.53 -0.25
N GLU A 40 -2.08 13.29 0.83
CA GLU A 40 -0.85 13.27 1.62
C GLU A 40 -0.60 11.89 2.23
N LYS A 41 -1.60 11.35 2.94
CA LYS A 41 -1.52 10.01 3.55
C LYS A 41 -1.34 8.92 2.51
N MET A 42 -2.00 9.03 1.36
CA MET A 42 -1.83 8.08 0.26
C MET A 42 -0.43 8.12 -0.34
N LYS A 43 0.20 9.29 -0.41
CA LYS A 43 1.59 9.44 -0.87
C LYS A 43 2.56 8.76 0.09
N ASP A 44 2.34 8.90 1.40
CA ASP A 44 3.19 8.25 2.39
C ASP A 44 2.97 6.73 2.45
N ALA A 45 1.72 6.27 2.33
CA ALA A 45 1.40 4.85 2.18
C ALA A 45 2.14 4.24 0.98
N GLN A 46 2.18 4.97 -0.14
CA GLN A 46 2.88 4.52 -1.34
C GLN A 46 4.39 4.39 -1.12
N LYS A 47 5.03 5.30 -0.38
CA LYS A 47 6.47 5.17 -0.08
C LYS A 47 6.77 3.90 0.71
N LYS A 48 5.97 3.64 1.76
CA LYS A 48 6.11 2.47 2.62
C LYS A 48 5.90 1.16 1.87
N ILE A 49 4.84 1.06 1.06
CA ILE A 49 4.57 -0.16 0.29
C ILE A 49 5.61 -0.39 -0.80
N THR A 50 6.18 0.67 -1.40
CA THR A 50 7.27 0.55 -2.38
C THR A 50 8.54 -0.02 -1.76
N GLU A 51 8.87 0.35 -0.51
CA GLU A 51 10.03 -0.22 0.19
C GLU A 51 9.85 -1.72 0.43
N ALA A 52 8.68 -2.14 0.92
CA ALA A 52 8.35 -3.55 1.09
C ALA A 52 8.39 -4.32 -0.25
N HIS A 53 7.83 -3.73 -1.31
CA HIS A 53 7.80 -4.33 -2.65
C HIS A 53 9.20 -4.47 -3.25
N ARG A 54 10.15 -3.59 -2.92
CA ARG A 54 11.54 -3.74 -3.35
C ARG A 54 12.17 -5.02 -2.81
N ILE A 55 11.97 -5.32 -1.53
CA ILE A 55 12.48 -6.55 -0.90
C ILE A 55 11.87 -7.79 -1.56
N GLN A 56 10.55 -7.76 -1.84
CA GLN A 56 9.89 -8.85 -2.57
C GLN A 56 10.46 -9.03 -3.98
N THR A 57 10.66 -7.93 -4.72
CA THR A 57 11.25 -7.97 -6.06
C THR A 57 12.67 -8.55 -6.03
N ASP A 58 13.50 -8.11 -5.08
CA ASP A 58 14.88 -8.59 -4.95
C ASP A 58 14.93 -10.10 -4.64
N ALA A 59 14.00 -10.60 -3.81
CA ALA A 59 13.86 -12.02 -3.52
C ALA A 59 13.45 -12.84 -4.77
N ILE A 60 12.45 -12.39 -5.52
CA ILE A 60 12.01 -13.04 -6.76
C ILE A 60 13.16 -13.05 -7.78
N GLN A 61 13.88 -11.93 -7.92
CA GLN A 61 15.02 -11.85 -8.82
C GLN A 61 16.16 -12.79 -8.40
N GLY A 62 16.42 -12.95 -7.09
CA GLY A 62 17.39 -13.93 -6.58
C GLY A 62 17.04 -15.35 -7.00
N GLU A 63 15.79 -15.76 -6.81
CA GLU A 63 15.32 -17.08 -7.24
C GLU A 63 15.50 -17.29 -8.76
N THR A 64 15.18 -16.28 -9.58
CA THR A 64 15.38 -16.39 -11.04
C THR A 64 16.85 -16.51 -11.47
N ARG A 65 17.79 -16.05 -10.65
CA ARG A 65 19.25 -16.23 -10.86
C ARG A 65 19.76 -17.60 -10.39
N GLY A 66 18.88 -18.44 -9.82
CA GLY A 66 19.25 -19.75 -9.30
C GLY A 66 19.74 -19.73 -7.84
N GLU A 67 19.54 -18.63 -7.12
CA GLU A 67 19.76 -18.58 -5.67
C GLU A 67 18.72 -19.49 -5.00
N LYS A 68 19.18 -20.56 -4.33
CA LYS A 68 18.28 -21.48 -3.63
C LYS A 68 17.76 -20.82 -2.36
N THR A 69 16.49 -20.44 -2.37
CA THR A 69 15.78 -19.99 -1.17
C THR A 69 15.08 -21.19 -0.53
N GLU A 70 15.28 -21.41 0.77
CA GLU A 70 14.46 -22.38 1.52
C GLU A 70 13.05 -21.83 1.70
N TYR A 71 12.04 -22.70 1.54
CA TYR A 71 10.67 -22.32 1.81
C TYR A 71 10.51 -21.85 3.27
N SER A 72 9.83 -20.71 3.45
CA SER A 72 9.59 -20.11 4.74
C SER A 72 8.14 -19.64 4.83
N LEU A 73 7.38 -20.22 5.78
CA LEU A 73 5.97 -19.87 5.99
C LEU A 73 5.81 -18.40 6.36
N ILE A 74 6.73 -17.83 7.15
CA ILE A 74 6.65 -16.42 7.56
C ILE A 74 6.97 -15.47 6.40
N PHE A 75 7.86 -15.87 5.49
CA PHE A 75 8.15 -15.08 4.29
C PHE A 75 6.98 -15.12 3.30
N ALA A 76 6.35 -16.29 3.12
CA ALA A 76 5.12 -16.41 2.34
C ALA A 76 3.99 -15.52 2.92
N HIS A 77 3.79 -15.56 4.24
CA HIS A 77 2.83 -14.68 4.92
C HIS A 77 3.13 -13.18 4.73
N ALA A 78 4.41 -12.80 4.75
CA ALA A 78 4.83 -11.44 4.48
C ALA A 78 4.48 -11.00 3.04
N GLN A 79 4.70 -11.87 2.05
CA GLN A 79 4.31 -11.63 0.66
C GLN A 79 2.79 -11.48 0.50
N ASP A 80 2.00 -12.36 1.11
CA ASP A 80 0.53 -12.28 1.06
C ASP A 80 0.01 -10.97 1.66
N THR A 81 0.59 -10.58 2.80
CA THR A 81 0.25 -9.33 3.50
C THR A 81 0.57 -8.12 2.62
N LEU A 82 1.76 -8.07 2.04
CA LEU A 82 2.21 -7.03 1.12
C LEU A 82 1.27 -6.88 -0.07
N MET A 83 0.95 -7.97 -0.77
CA MET A 83 0.11 -7.92 -1.97
C MET A 83 -1.33 -7.53 -1.65
N THR A 84 -1.86 -7.98 -0.52
CA THR A 84 -3.20 -7.59 -0.04
C THR A 84 -3.26 -6.08 0.19
N ILE A 85 -2.29 -5.52 0.91
CA ILE A 85 -2.25 -4.09 1.23
C ILE A 85 -1.97 -3.24 -0.01
N TYR A 86 -1.14 -3.74 -0.94
CA TYR A 86 -0.92 -3.07 -2.22
C TYR A 86 -2.21 -2.96 -3.04
N SER A 87 -3.03 -4.02 -3.05
CA SER A 87 -4.38 -3.99 -3.66
C SER A 87 -5.30 -2.97 -2.96
N GLU A 88 -5.33 -2.96 -1.63
CA GLU A 88 -6.10 -1.97 -0.84
C GLU A 88 -5.72 -0.52 -1.21
N ILE A 89 -4.42 -0.23 -1.29
CA ILE A 89 -3.89 1.09 -1.68
C ILE A 89 -4.35 1.48 -3.10
N ASN A 90 -4.29 0.54 -4.04
CA ASN A 90 -4.70 0.80 -5.42
C ASN A 90 -6.19 1.14 -5.52
N ILE A 91 -7.03 0.42 -4.78
CA ILE A 91 -8.47 0.69 -4.70
C ILE A 91 -8.71 2.06 -4.06
N ALA A 92 -8.07 2.34 -2.92
CA ALA A 92 -8.21 3.61 -2.20
C ALA A 92 -7.82 4.81 -3.08
N LYS A 93 -6.76 4.70 -3.91
CA LYS A 93 -6.40 5.73 -4.89
C LYS A 93 -7.50 6.01 -5.91
N GLN A 94 -8.19 4.98 -6.40
CA GLN A 94 -9.31 5.17 -7.33
C GLN A 94 -10.49 5.81 -6.60
N MET A 95 -10.74 5.43 -5.35
CA MET A 95 -11.78 6.06 -4.53
C MET A 95 -11.55 7.57 -4.39
N ILE A 96 -10.33 8.02 -4.04
CA ILE A 96 -9.99 9.46 -3.97
C ILE A 96 -10.41 10.17 -5.26
N LYS A 97 -10.02 9.65 -6.43
CA LYS A 97 -10.36 10.24 -7.73
C LYS A 97 -11.87 10.29 -7.99
N ILE A 98 -12.60 9.24 -7.63
CA ILE A 98 -14.05 9.17 -7.80
C ILE A 98 -14.74 10.23 -6.94
N PHE A 99 -14.38 10.31 -5.65
CA PHE A 99 -14.98 11.26 -4.72
C PHE A 99 -14.62 12.71 -5.04
N GLU A 100 -13.38 13.01 -5.43
CA GLU A 100 -12.99 14.35 -5.91
C GLU A 100 -13.78 14.77 -7.17
N SER A 101 -14.06 13.82 -8.07
CA SER A 101 -14.87 14.06 -9.27
C SER A 101 -16.33 14.37 -8.91
N TRP A 102 -16.89 13.63 -7.96
CA TRP A 102 -18.24 13.86 -7.45
C TRP A 102 -18.37 15.19 -6.73
N GLU A 103 -17.42 15.53 -5.86
CA GLU A 103 -17.34 16.82 -5.16
C GLU A 103 -17.33 17.99 -6.16
N LYS A 104 -16.50 17.91 -7.21
CA LYS A 104 -16.47 18.92 -8.28
C LYS A 104 -17.81 19.03 -9.01
N ARG A 105 -18.52 17.90 -9.19
CA ARG A 105 -19.84 17.90 -9.85
C ARG A 105 -20.91 18.51 -8.95
N LEU A 106 -20.91 18.19 -7.66
CA LEU A 106 -21.84 18.74 -6.67
C LEU A 106 -21.68 20.26 -6.56
N LYS A 107 -20.44 20.76 -6.44
CA LYS A 107 -20.15 22.20 -6.44
C LYS A 107 -20.65 22.90 -7.71
N ARG A 108 -20.58 22.27 -8.88
CA ARG A 108 -21.12 22.88 -10.10
C ARG A 108 -22.65 22.99 -10.08
N LEU A 109 -23.34 22.06 -9.42
CA LEU A 109 -24.79 22.10 -9.29
C LEU A 109 -25.22 23.13 -8.24
N GLU A 110 -24.52 23.21 -7.11
CA GLU A 110 -24.79 24.17 -6.04
C GLU A 110 -24.55 25.62 -6.46
N ASN A 111 -23.56 25.87 -7.34
CA ASN A 111 -23.26 27.21 -7.87
C ASN A 111 -24.09 27.58 -9.12
N GLN A 112 -25.07 26.75 -9.51
CA GLN A 112 -25.99 27.03 -10.62
C GLN A 112 -27.35 27.59 -10.16
N GLU A 113 -27.55 27.76 -8.84
CA GLU A 113 -28.62 28.57 -8.23
C GLU A 113 -28.12 29.99 -7.93
#